data_AF-A0AAD3HD02-F1
#
_entry.id   AF-A0AAD3HD02-F1
#
_cell.length_a   1.000
_cell.length_b   1.000
_cell.length_c   1.000
_cell.angle_alpha   90.00
_cell.angle_beta   90.00
_cell.angle_gamma   90.00
#
_symmetry.space_group_name_H-M   'P 1'
#
loop_
_entity.id
_entity.type
_entity.pdbx_description
1 polymer ?
#
loop_
_entity_poly.entity_id
_entity_poly.type
_entity_poly.pdbx_seq_one_letter_code
_entity_poly.pdbx_strand_id
1 'polypeptide(L)'
;MFSSSIRRVASCSKSKLSSWSFGRTKLSGCGQRRYLSSSNIDQNNEKETSEFLSSLGYKDSELQNGMKDALKGVFGAKIAVSHLKSLGNEGLKSLSKSVQEELDKQNPNAVICTVHIKVPHHKFNFDMKLREGENFMECVTNGDGKEILAEYLECACGGNMSCSTCHVILDQESFSKLEKPCEAEMDMLDLAYDCCESSRLGCQVTMTRDLDGMTVTIPSGVNNMWG
;
A
#
# COMPACT_ATOMS: atom_id res chain seq x y z
N MET A 1 30.92 27.14 41.16
CA MET A 1 31.28 26.42 42.40
C MET A 1 30.13 25.51 42.76
N PHE A 2 30.45 24.20 42.80
CA PHE A 2 29.84 23.10 43.55
C PHE A 2 28.31 22.92 43.54
N SER A 3 27.72 21.73 43.48
CA SER A 3 28.17 20.33 43.38
C SER A 3 26.98 19.54 43.93
N SER A 4 26.63 18.42 43.26
CA SER A 4 26.21 17.16 43.90
C SER A 4 24.86 17.08 44.63
N SER A 5 24.15 15.95 44.71
CA SER A 5 24.29 14.59 44.15
C SER A 5 23.19 13.72 44.78
N ILE A 6 22.83 12.59 44.12
CA ILE A 6 22.51 11.26 44.73
C ILE A 6 21.16 11.13 45.51
N ARG A 7 20.32 10.08 45.46
CA ARG A 7 20.24 8.73 44.81
C ARG A 7 18.83 8.13 45.06
N ARG A 8 18.41 7.23 44.14
CA ARG A 8 17.57 6.00 44.27
C ARG A 8 16.17 6.13 44.93
N VAL A 9 15.12 5.47 44.42
CA VAL A 9 14.80 4.04 44.63
C VAL A 9 13.98 3.47 43.45
N ALA A 10 14.25 2.20 43.14
CA ALA A 10 13.55 1.36 42.18
C ALA A 10 12.13 0.99 42.64
N SER A 11 11.19 0.88 41.70
CA SER A 11 9.95 0.13 41.91
C SER A 11 9.54 -0.51 40.59
N CYS A 12 9.65 -1.84 40.57
CA CYS A 12 9.21 -2.73 39.52
C CYS A 12 7.74 -3.09 39.81
N SER A 13 6.81 -2.72 38.93
CA SER A 13 5.43 -3.22 38.98
C SER A 13 5.13 -4.03 37.71
N LYS A 14 5.00 -5.34 37.95
CA LYS A 14 4.49 -6.35 37.02
C LYS A 14 2.98 -6.18 36.80
N SER A 15 2.51 -6.86 35.74
CA SER A 15 1.12 -7.27 35.41
C SER A 15 0.59 -6.57 34.16
N LYS A 16 0.05 -7.23 33.12
CA LYS A 16 -0.48 -8.59 32.94
C LYS A 16 -0.21 -9.04 31.49
N LEU A 17 0.35 -10.24 31.34
CA LEU A 17 0.20 -11.07 30.14
C LEU A 17 -1.12 -11.84 30.24
N SER A 18 -1.93 -11.83 29.18
CA SER A 18 -3.00 -12.80 28.91
C SER A 18 -2.45 -13.83 27.93
N SER A 19 -1.96 -14.98 28.43
CA SER A 19 -2.68 -16.25 28.53
C SER A 19 -3.01 -16.89 27.19
N TRP A 20 -2.12 -17.77 26.72
CA TRP A 20 -2.56 -19.01 26.09
C TRP A 20 -1.71 -20.16 26.59
N SER A 21 -2.39 -21.05 27.32
CA SER A 21 -1.83 -22.23 27.98
C SER A 21 -2.15 -23.44 27.10
N PHE A 22 -1.14 -24.17 26.64
CA PHE A 22 -1.32 -25.56 26.22
C PHE A 22 -0.34 -26.45 26.97
N GLY A 23 -0.92 -27.44 27.65
CA GLY A 23 -0.24 -28.33 28.58
C GLY A 23 0.79 -29.23 27.91
N ARG A 24 1.89 -29.46 28.63
CA ARG A 24 2.85 -30.53 28.33
C ARG A 24 2.33 -31.83 28.93
N THR A 25 1.99 -32.79 28.08
CA THR A 25 1.98 -34.21 28.45
C THR A 25 3.28 -34.83 27.95
N LYS A 26 4.09 -35.34 28.89
CA LYS A 26 5.28 -36.15 28.63
C LYS A 26 4.84 -37.44 27.95
N LEU A 27 5.37 -37.72 26.76
CA LEU A 27 5.46 -39.07 26.21
C LEU A 27 6.94 -39.40 26.02
N SER A 28 7.44 -40.25 26.91
CA SER A 28 8.70 -40.97 26.78
C SER A 28 8.55 -42.01 25.66
N GLY A 29 9.34 -41.87 24.59
CA GLY A 29 9.37 -42.82 23.48
C GLY A 29 10.72 -42.78 22.78
N CYS A 30 11.47 -43.87 22.93
CA CYS A 30 12.79 -44.12 22.38
C CYS A 30 12.82 -44.00 20.84
N GLY A 31 13.85 -43.33 20.31
CA GLY A 31 14.12 -43.27 18.88
C GLY A 31 15.19 -42.23 18.57
N GLN A 32 16.43 -42.68 18.40
CA GLN A 32 17.52 -41.84 17.88
C GLN A 32 17.22 -41.46 16.43
N ARG A 33 16.38 -40.43 16.25
CA ARG A 33 16.23 -39.73 14.98
C ARG A 33 17.32 -38.66 14.96
N ARG A 34 18.22 -38.75 13.98
CA ARG A 34 19.30 -37.77 13.74
C ARG A 34 18.71 -36.36 13.80
N TYR A 35 19.03 -35.62 14.85
CA TYR A 35 18.86 -34.17 14.91
C TYR A 35 19.83 -33.56 13.89
N LEU A 36 19.43 -33.50 12.62
CA LEU A 36 19.88 -32.40 11.78
C LEU A 36 19.31 -31.17 12.48
N SER A 37 20.18 -30.32 13.00
CA SER A 37 19.80 -29.12 13.74
C SER A 37 18.73 -28.38 12.95
N SER A 38 17.59 -28.05 13.58
CA SER A 38 16.46 -27.40 12.90
C SER A 38 16.92 -26.19 12.09
N SER A 39 17.97 -25.50 12.56
CA SER A 39 18.67 -24.41 11.87
C SER A 39 19.16 -24.73 10.45
N ASN A 40 19.68 -25.93 10.17
CA ASN A 40 20.24 -26.29 8.86
C ASN A 40 19.15 -26.62 7.82
N ILE A 41 18.03 -27.19 8.28
CA ILE A 41 16.87 -27.49 7.42
C ILE A 41 16.14 -26.18 7.07
N ASP A 42 16.01 -25.30 8.06
CA ASP A 42 15.33 -24.01 7.89
C ASP A 42 16.13 -23.10 6.93
N GLN A 43 17.47 -23.10 6.99
CA GLN A 43 18.33 -22.39 6.03
C GLN A 43 18.29 -22.97 4.60
N ASN A 44 18.22 -24.31 4.46
CA ASN A 44 18.13 -24.94 3.14
C ASN A 44 16.81 -24.62 2.43
N ASN A 45 15.69 -24.67 3.16
CA ASN A 45 14.38 -24.33 2.61
C ASN A 45 14.29 -22.85 2.18
N GLU A 46 14.92 -21.95 2.94
CA GLU A 46 14.94 -20.52 2.64
C GLU A 46 15.75 -20.21 1.37
N LYS A 47 16.86 -20.93 1.16
CA LYS A 47 17.67 -20.84 -0.06
C LYS A 47 16.93 -21.42 -1.28
N GLU A 48 16.35 -22.60 -1.15
CA GLU A 48 15.59 -23.26 -2.23
C GLU A 48 14.40 -22.41 -2.69
N THR A 49 13.70 -21.76 -1.76
CA THR A 49 12.56 -20.88 -2.09
C THR A 49 12.98 -19.61 -2.82
N SER A 50 14.10 -18.98 -2.43
CA SER A 50 14.67 -17.85 -3.18
C SER A 50 15.15 -18.24 -4.58
N GLU A 51 15.80 -19.40 -4.72
CA GLU A 51 16.22 -19.93 -6.02
C GLU A 51 15.01 -20.20 -6.92
N PHE A 52 13.94 -20.77 -6.37
CA PHE A 52 12.70 -20.99 -7.11
C PHE A 52 12.05 -19.68 -7.58
N LEU A 53 11.92 -18.67 -6.70
CA LEU A 53 11.39 -17.35 -7.08
C LEU A 53 12.26 -16.67 -8.15
N SER A 54 13.59 -16.79 -8.03
CA SER A 54 14.53 -16.28 -9.04
C SER A 54 14.34 -16.95 -10.40
N SER A 55 14.08 -18.27 -10.41
CA SER A 55 13.81 -19.03 -11.65
C SER A 55 12.51 -18.59 -12.35
N LEU A 56 11.56 -18.03 -11.60
CA LEU A 56 10.31 -17.47 -12.12
C LEU A 56 10.45 -16.01 -12.61
N GLY A 57 11.63 -15.40 -12.45
CA GLY A 57 11.90 -14.04 -12.90
C GLY A 57 11.84 -12.97 -11.80
N TYR A 58 11.50 -13.32 -10.56
CA TYR A 58 11.53 -12.39 -9.43
C TYR A 58 12.98 -12.24 -8.93
N LYS A 59 13.68 -11.20 -9.39
CA LYS A 59 15.11 -10.97 -9.04
C LYS A 59 15.30 -10.08 -7.82
N ASP A 60 14.29 -9.29 -7.49
CA ASP A 60 14.34 -8.35 -6.37
C ASP A 60 14.29 -9.09 -5.04
N SER A 61 15.26 -8.81 -4.16
CA SER A 61 15.39 -9.51 -2.87
C SER A 61 14.34 -9.05 -1.86
N GLU A 62 13.92 -7.78 -1.90
CA GLU A 62 12.87 -7.24 -1.03
C GLU A 62 11.52 -7.81 -1.43
N LEU A 63 11.24 -7.88 -2.74
CA LEU A 63 10.03 -8.53 -3.27
C LEU A 63 9.98 -10.02 -2.88
N GLN A 64 11.07 -10.76 -3.05
CA GLN A 64 11.14 -12.15 -2.62
C GLN A 64 10.87 -12.31 -1.13
N ASN A 65 11.45 -11.45 -0.30
CA ASN A 65 11.26 -11.49 1.15
C ASN A 65 9.82 -11.14 1.53
N GLY A 66 9.22 -10.12 0.92
CA GLY A 66 7.82 -9.77 1.14
C GLY A 66 6.85 -10.88 0.70
N MET A 67 7.11 -11.53 -0.43
CA MET A 67 6.34 -12.72 -0.86
C MET A 67 6.45 -13.87 0.14
N LYS A 68 7.66 -14.14 0.65
CA LYS A 68 7.86 -15.14 1.71
C LYS A 68 7.12 -14.74 2.99
N ASP A 69 7.18 -13.49 3.41
CA ASP A 69 6.55 -13.06 4.67
C ASP A 69 5.02 -13.11 4.60
N ALA A 70 4.42 -12.71 3.47
CA ALA A 70 2.99 -12.87 3.23
C ALA A 70 2.56 -14.35 3.31
N LEU A 71 3.35 -15.25 2.74
CA LEU A 71 3.08 -16.68 2.76
C LEU A 71 3.30 -17.32 4.13
N LYS A 72 4.21 -16.78 4.96
CA LYS A 72 4.40 -17.24 6.35
C LYS A 72 3.14 -16.98 7.17
N GLY A 73 2.39 -15.91 6.85
CA GLY A 73 1.09 -15.62 7.46
C GLY A 73 0.01 -16.68 7.16
N VAL A 74 0.07 -17.31 5.99
CA VAL A 74 -0.94 -18.29 5.54
C VAL A 74 -0.55 -19.74 5.89
N PHE A 75 0.70 -20.11 5.61
CA PHE A 75 1.20 -21.49 5.75
C PHE A 75 2.01 -21.73 7.03
N GLY A 76 2.20 -20.70 7.86
CA GLY A 76 2.99 -20.74 9.09
C GLY A 76 4.49 -20.47 8.87
N ALA A 77 5.28 -20.54 9.94
CA ALA A 77 6.66 -20.05 9.98
C ALA A 77 7.64 -20.72 8.98
N LYS A 78 7.27 -21.84 8.36
CA LYS A 78 8.14 -22.61 7.46
C LYS A 78 7.57 -22.64 6.04
N ILE A 79 8.26 -21.98 5.12
CA ILE A 79 7.92 -22.03 3.69
C ILE A 79 8.82 -23.02 2.98
N ALA A 80 8.21 -23.85 2.14
CA ALA A 80 8.90 -24.71 1.19
C ALA A 80 8.41 -24.43 -0.23
N VAL A 81 9.18 -24.87 -1.22
CA VAL A 81 8.84 -24.73 -2.65
C VAL A 81 7.48 -25.37 -3.00
N SER A 82 7.05 -26.40 -2.25
CA SER A 82 5.73 -27.00 -2.41
C SER A 82 4.59 -26.01 -2.18
N HIS A 83 4.70 -25.12 -1.20
CA HIS A 83 3.67 -24.08 -0.94
C HIS A 83 3.58 -23.09 -2.11
N LEU A 84 4.73 -22.68 -2.66
CA LEU A 84 4.80 -21.80 -3.82
C LEU A 84 4.15 -22.45 -5.05
N LYS A 85 4.43 -23.74 -5.27
CA LYS A 85 3.83 -24.51 -6.38
C LYS A 85 2.31 -24.67 -6.24
N SER A 86 1.80 -24.82 -5.02
CA SER A 86 0.35 -24.96 -4.77
C SER A 86 -0.46 -23.71 -5.13
N LEU A 87 0.14 -22.51 -5.13
CA LEU A 87 -0.52 -21.27 -5.56
C LEU A 87 -0.66 -21.16 -7.09
N GLY A 88 0.23 -21.84 -7.83
CA GLY A 88 0.34 -21.68 -9.27
C GLY A 88 0.90 -20.31 -9.70
N ASN A 89 1.12 -20.17 -11.00
CA ASN A 89 1.75 -18.97 -11.57
C ASN A 89 0.89 -17.71 -11.40
N GLU A 90 -0.42 -17.81 -11.62
CA GLU A 90 -1.34 -16.68 -11.47
C GLU A 90 -1.44 -16.20 -10.01
N GLY A 91 -1.49 -17.14 -9.06
CA GLY A 91 -1.50 -16.81 -7.63
C GLY A 91 -0.22 -16.11 -7.20
N LEU A 92 0.94 -16.61 -7.66
CA LEU A 92 2.23 -15.96 -7.39
C LEU A 92 2.36 -14.59 -8.05
N LYS A 93 1.85 -14.43 -9.26
CA LYS A 93 1.85 -13.14 -9.97
C LYS A 93 0.99 -12.11 -9.22
N SER A 94 -0.22 -12.50 -8.82
CA SER A 94 -1.09 -11.65 -8.01
C SER A 94 -0.45 -11.27 -6.67
N LEU A 95 0.14 -12.24 -5.97
CA LEU A 95 0.86 -12.00 -4.72
C LEU A 95 2.04 -11.05 -4.93
N SER A 96 2.86 -11.26 -5.96
CA SER A 96 4.00 -10.40 -6.25
C SER A 96 3.56 -8.96 -6.53
N LYS A 97 2.42 -8.77 -7.22
CA LYS A 97 1.87 -7.44 -7.48
C LYS A 97 1.49 -6.74 -6.17
N SER A 98 0.74 -7.41 -5.30
CA SER A 98 0.34 -6.83 -4.01
C SER A 98 1.53 -6.53 -3.10
N VAL A 99 2.54 -7.41 -3.07
CA VAL A 99 3.75 -7.16 -2.28
C VAL A 99 4.55 -5.99 -2.86
N GLN A 100 4.67 -5.92 -4.19
CA GLN A 100 5.36 -4.81 -4.85
C GLN A 100 4.67 -3.48 -4.56
N GLU A 101 3.34 -3.42 -4.65
CA GLU A 101 2.55 -2.23 -4.31
C GLU A 101 2.81 -1.75 -2.87
N GLU A 102 2.95 -2.66 -1.91
CA GLU A 102 3.26 -2.31 -0.51
C GLU A 102 4.71 -1.88 -0.30
N LEU A 103 5.66 -2.49 -1.01
CA LEU A 103 7.07 -2.08 -0.98
C LEU A 103 7.25 -0.69 -1.60
N ASP A 104 6.58 -0.41 -2.71
CA ASP A 104 6.64 0.88 -3.39
C ASP A 104 6.11 2.01 -2.49
N LYS A 105 5.04 1.77 -1.72
CA LYS A 105 4.53 2.72 -0.71
C LYS A 105 5.51 3.02 0.41
N GLN A 106 6.35 2.04 0.78
CA GLN A 106 7.33 2.17 1.87
C GLN A 106 8.70 2.67 1.39
N ASN A 107 8.90 2.83 0.08
CA ASN A 107 10.18 3.20 -0.49
C ASN A 107 10.55 4.65 -0.14
N PRO A 108 11.62 4.89 0.65
CA PRO A 108 12.05 6.25 1.03
C PRO A 108 12.66 7.03 -0.15
N ASN A 109 13.03 6.35 -1.24
CA ASN A 109 13.55 6.94 -2.46
C ASN A 109 12.45 7.08 -3.54
N ALA A 110 11.18 6.88 -3.19
CA ALA A 110 10.07 7.07 -4.13
C ALA A 110 10.12 8.49 -4.71
N VAL A 111 9.91 8.60 -6.02
CA VAL A 111 9.84 9.90 -6.69
C VAL A 111 8.59 10.61 -6.19
N ILE A 112 8.75 11.84 -5.71
CA ILE A 112 7.66 12.69 -5.25
C ILE A 112 7.28 13.62 -6.39
N CYS A 113 6.02 13.56 -6.80
CA CYS A 113 5.42 14.45 -7.78
C CYS A 113 4.69 15.58 -7.05
N THR A 114 4.86 16.81 -7.51
CA THR A 114 4.12 17.98 -7.04
C THR A 114 2.89 18.18 -7.91
N VAL A 115 1.73 18.35 -7.28
CA VAL A 115 0.46 18.56 -7.97
C VAL A 115 -0.13 19.90 -7.52
N HIS A 116 -0.43 20.77 -8.48
CA HIS A 116 -1.02 22.07 -8.23
C HIS A 116 -2.55 21.96 -8.24
N ILE A 117 -3.19 22.04 -7.08
CA ILE A 117 -4.64 22.01 -6.95
C ILE A 117 -5.20 23.43 -7.05
N LYS A 118 -6.17 23.61 -7.94
CA LYS A 118 -6.92 24.86 -8.13
C LYS A 118 -8.37 24.66 -7.72
N VAL A 119 -8.88 25.58 -6.91
CA VAL A 119 -10.27 25.61 -6.45
C VAL A 119 -10.87 26.96 -6.86
N PRO A 120 -11.30 27.12 -8.13
CA PRO A 120 -11.71 28.42 -8.67
C PRO A 120 -12.88 29.04 -7.90
N HIS A 121 -13.82 28.21 -7.45
CA HIS A 121 -15.02 28.63 -6.74
C HIS A 121 -14.74 29.16 -5.32
N HIS A 122 -13.62 28.76 -4.70
CA HIS A 122 -13.16 29.31 -3.43
C HIS A 122 -11.98 30.29 -3.59
N LYS A 123 -11.52 30.56 -4.82
CA LYS A 123 -10.32 31.35 -5.12
C LYS A 123 -9.10 30.90 -4.32
N PHE A 124 -8.99 29.58 -4.13
CA PHE A 124 -7.98 28.94 -3.31
C PHE A 124 -7.17 27.98 -4.17
N ASN A 125 -5.85 28.02 -4.04
CA ASN A 125 -4.95 27.11 -4.73
C ASN A 125 -3.91 26.62 -3.72
N PHE A 126 -3.52 25.36 -3.83
CA PHE A 126 -2.54 24.75 -2.95
C PHE A 126 -1.80 23.62 -3.67
N ASP A 127 -0.62 23.28 -3.17
CA ASP A 127 0.21 22.23 -3.74
C ASP A 127 0.14 20.99 -2.87
N MET A 128 0.11 19.84 -3.52
CA MET A 128 0.16 18.53 -2.88
C MET A 128 1.37 17.75 -3.36
N LYS A 129 1.86 16.86 -2.51
CA LYS A 129 2.95 15.94 -2.80
C LYS A 129 2.41 14.54 -2.82
N LEU A 130 2.50 13.88 -3.95
CA LEU A 130 2.10 12.48 -4.12
C LEU A 130 3.32 11.67 -4.53
N ARG A 131 3.43 10.43 -4.04
CA ARG A 131 4.47 9.50 -4.50
C ARG A 131 4.08 8.90 -5.84
N GLU A 132 5.06 8.57 -6.65
CA GLU A 132 4.87 7.73 -7.84
C GLU A 132 4.14 6.44 -7.45
N GLY A 133 3.09 6.08 -8.20
CA GLY A 133 2.21 4.96 -7.89
C GLY A 133 1.00 5.31 -7.02
N GLU A 134 1.01 6.43 -6.29
CA GLU A 134 -0.17 6.86 -5.52
C GLU A 134 -1.25 7.46 -6.41
N ASN A 135 -2.48 7.50 -5.92
CA ASN A 135 -3.59 8.23 -6.55
C ASN A 135 -4.18 9.27 -5.59
N PHE A 136 -5.13 10.08 -6.07
CA PHE A 136 -5.74 11.14 -5.24
C PHE A 136 -6.48 10.58 -4.01
N MET A 137 -7.06 9.38 -4.09
CA MET A 137 -7.77 8.76 -2.95
C MET A 137 -6.81 8.32 -1.84
N GLU A 138 -5.67 7.75 -2.21
CA GLU A 138 -4.61 7.42 -1.26
C GLU A 138 -4.05 8.69 -0.62
N CYS A 139 -3.90 9.77 -1.39
CA CYS A 139 -3.48 11.08 -0.89
C CYS A 139 -4.48 11.67 0.13
N VAL A 140 -5.79 11.59 -0.14
CA VAL A 140 -6.85 11.99 0.81
C VAL A 140 -6.82 11.15 2.09
N THR A 141 -6.40 9.90 2.02
CA THR A 141 -6.41 8.99 3.18
C THR A 141 -5.13 9.14 4.04
N ASN A 142 -3.98 9.13 3.37
CA ASN A 142 -2.67 8.95 3.98
C ASN A 142 -1.64 10.04 3.61
N GLY A 143 -1.99 10.95 2.70
CA GLY A 143 -1.08 11.97 2.19
C GLY A 143 -0.86 13.14 3.16
N ASP A 144 0.21 13.90 2.89
CA ASP A 144 0.47 15.15 3.58
C ASP A 144 -0.48 16.25 3.06
N GLY A 145 -1.09 17.01 3.96
CA GLY A 145 -2.08 18.03 3.60
C GLY A 145 -3.45 17.48 3.21
N LYS A 146 -3.70 16.20 3.50
CA LYS A 146 -4.96 15.51 3.23
C LYS A 146 -6.18 16.21 3.83
N GLU A 147 -6.04 16.93 4.95
CA GLU A 147 -7.13 17.64 5.59
C GLU A 147 -7.73 18.70 4.66
N ILE A 148 -6.89 19.30 3.81
CA ILE A 148 -7.31 20.29 2.82
C ILE A 148 -7.97 19.60 1.63
N LEU A 149 -7.37 18.53 1.10
CA LEU A 149 -7.92 17.84 -0.06
C LEU A 149 -9.23 17.10 0.26
N ALA A 150 -9.37 16.56 1.46
CA ALA A 150 -10.57 15.85 1.92
C ALA A 150 -11.81 16.75 2.01
N GLU A 151 -11.64 18.07 2.10
CA GLU A 151 -12.75 19.04 2.01
C GLU A 151 -13.36 19.07 0.61
N TYR A 152 -12.57 18.73 -0.41
CA TYR A 152 -12.94 18.83 -1.82
C TYR A 152 -13.21 17.49 -2.50
N LEU A 153 -12.51 16.43 -2.08
CA LEU A 153 -12.63 15.08 -2.66
C LEU A 153 -13.03 14.08 -1.56
N GLU A 154 -14.29 13.65 -1.59
CA GLU A 154 -14.82 12.70 -0.59
C GLU A 154 -14.34 11.27 -0.83
N CYS A 155 -14.15 10.88 -2.11
CA CYS A 155 -13.76 9.52 -2.50
C CYS A 155 -14.67 8.41 -1.92
N ALA A 156 -15.99 8.65 -1.88
CA ALA A 156 -16.97 7.87 -1.10
C ALA A 156 -17.01 6.35 -1.41
N CYS A 157 -16.74 5.93 -2.65
CA CYS A 157 -16.76 4.51 -3.01
C CYS A 157 -15.43 3.77 -2.80
N GLY A 158 -14.38 4.45 -2.32
CA GLY A 158 -13.06 3.86 -2.13
C GLY A 158 -12.38 3.39 -3.43
N GLY A 159 -12.68 4.02 -4.56
CA GLY A 159 -12.05 3.71 -5.85
C GLY A 159 -12.71 2.62 -6.69
N ASN A 160 -13.89 2.14 -6.28
CA ASN A 160 -14.63 1.08 -6.99
C ASN A 160 -15.42 1.56 -8.22
N MET A 161 -15.10 2.74 -8.77
CA MET A 161 -15.81 3.34 -9.92
C MET A 161 -17.35 3.30 -9.77
N SER A 162 -17.84 3.53 -8.55
CA SER A 162 -19.26 3.49 -8.20
C SER A 162 -19.81 4.84 -7.72
N CYS A 163 -19.00 5.90 -7.83
CA CYS A 163 -19.39 7.28 -7.57
C CYS A 163 -18.49 8.24 -8.34
N SER A 164 -18.92 9.49 -8.48
CA SER A 164 -18.13 10.58 -9.08
C SER A 164 -17.58 11.59 -8.05
N THR A 165 -17.56 11.24 -6.75
CA THR A 165 -17.13 12.18 -5.69
C THR A 165 -15.62 12.41 -5.58
N CYS A 166 -14.85 11.78 -6.47
CA CYS A 166 -13.43 12.04 -6.66
C CYS A 166 -13.15 12.73 -8.00
N HIS A 167 -14.18 13.28 -8.65
CA HIS A 167 -14.06 13.96 -9.93
C HIS A 167 -13.10 15.14 -9.85
N VAL A 168 -12.16 15.16 -10.81
CA VAL A 168 -11.19 16.22 -10.99
C VAL A 168 -11.08 16.58 -12.46
N ILE A 169 -10.70 17.82 -12.75
CA ILE A 169 -10.44 18.30 -14.12
C ILE A 169 -8.94 18.49 -14.29
N LEU A 170 -8.34 17.76 -15.21
CA LEU A 170 -6.91 17.82 -15.48
C LEU A 170 -6.59 18.90 -16.52
N ASP A 171 -5.39 19.46 -16.45
CA ASP A 171 -4.84 20.23 -17.55
C ASP A 171 -4.62 19.35 -18.79
N GLN A 172 -4.65 19.96 -19.97
CA GLN A 172 -4.60 19.22 -21.24
C GLN A 172 -3.26 18.50 -21.46
N GLU A 173 -2.16 19.05 -20.93
CA GLU A 173 -0.84 18.41 -21.06
C GLU A 173 -0.81 17.10 -20.27
N SER A 174 -1.24 17.14 -19.01
CA SER A 174 -1.29 15.98 -18.12
C SER A 174 -2.35 14.96 -18.57
N PHE A 175 -3.51 15.42 -19.03
CA PHE A 175 -4.55 14.55 -19.58
C PHE A 175 -4.05 13.75 -20.78
N SER A 176 -3.27 14.37 -21.67
CA SER A 176 -2.72 13.70 -22.86
C SER A 176 -1.70 12.59 -22.56
N LYS A 177 -1.08 12.64 -21.38
CA LYS A 177 -0.10 11.63 -20.91
C LYS A 177 -0.78 10.40 -20.27
N LEU A 178 -2.04 10.52 -19.89
CA LEU A 178 -2.79 9.45 -19.25
C LEU A 178 -3.47 8.53 -20.27
N GLU A 179 -3.74 7.31 -19.86
CA GLU A 179 -4.62 6.42 -20.59
C GLU A 179 -6.04 6.98 -20.63
N LYS A 180 -6.76 6.69 -21.72
CA LYS A 180 -8.16 7.10 -21.87
C LYS A 180 -9.02 6.47 -20.78
N PRO A 181 -10.04 7.19 -20.27
CA PRO A 181 -10.97 6.61 -19.30
C PRO A 181 -11.66 5.37 -19.89
N CYS A 182 -11.90 4.38 -19.05
CA CYS A 182 -12.66 3.20 -19.43
C CYS A 182 -14.17 3.53 -19.51
N GLU A 183 -14.97 2.65 -20.12
CA GLU A 183 -16.42 2.87 -20.25
C GLU A 183 -17.10 3.08 -18.90
N ALA A 184 -16.77 2.25 -17.89
CA ALA A 184 -17.31 2.40 -16.55
C ALA A 184 -16.91 3.71 -15.86
N GLU A 185 -15.71 4.23 -16.14
CA GLU A 185 -15.27 5.54 -15.66
C GLU A 185 -16.07 6.65 -16.33
N MET A 186 -16.27 6.57 -17.66
CA MET A 186 -17.06 7.54 -18.42
C MET A 186 -18.51 7.59 -17.93
N ASP A 187 -19.14 6.44 -17.69
CA ASP A 187 -20.51 6.36 -17.17
C ASP A 187 -20.66 7.12 -15.83
N MET A 188 -19.63 7.10 -14.98
CA MET A 188 -19.63 7.85 -13.72
C MET A 188 -19.33 9.33 -13.93
N LEU A 189 -18.45 9.67 -14.88
CA LEU A 189 -18.13 11.05 -15.24
C LEU A 189 -19.34 11.79 -15.85
N ASP A 190 -20.23 11.10 -16.55
CA ASP A 190 -21.47 11.66 -17.08
C ASP A 190 -22.42 12.16 -15.97
N LEU A 191 -22.30 11.61 -14.76
CA LEU A 191 -23.05 12.03 -13.59
C LEU A 191 -22.33 13.13 -12.78
N ALA A 192 -21.11 13.51 -13.16
CA ALA A 192 -20.28 14.47 -12.45
C ALA A 192 -20.67 15.93 -12.76
N TYR A 193 -20.45 16.81 -11.79
CA TYR A 193 -20.72 18.24 -11.94
C TYR A 193 -19.66 18.89 -12.82
N ASP A 194 -20.04 19.78 -13.75
CA ASP A 194 -19.11 20.45 -14.67
C ASP A 194 -18.17 19.48 -15.42
N CYS A 195 -18.70 18.34 -15.86
CA CYS A 195 -17.91 17.38 -16.64
C CYS A 195 -17.43 18.01 -17.97
N CYS A 196 -16.18 17.73 -18.34
CA CYS A 196 -15.52 18.22 -19.54
C CYS A 196 -14.61 17.12 -20.10
N GLU A 197 -14.03 17.36 -21.28
CA GLU A 197 -13.20 16.35 -21.97
C GLU A 197 -11.97 15.92 -21.17
N SER A 198 -11.40 16.80 -20.34
CA SER A 198 -10.25 16.50 -19.48
C SER A 198 -10.63 16.08 -18.06
N SER A 199 -11.91 15.78 -17.82
CA SER A 199 -12.39 15.23 -16.54
C SER A 199 -11.93 13.79 -16.36
N ARG A 200 -11.49 13.46 -15.14
CA ARG A 200 -11.13 12.11 -14.72
C ARG A 200 -11.64 11.82 -13.31
N LEU A 201 -11.80 10.56 -12.98
CA LEU A 201 -11.95 10.14 -11.59
C LEU A 201 -10.58 10.11 -10.94
N GLY A 202 -10.31 11.00 -9.99
CA GLY A 202 -9.01 11.13 -9.33
C GLY A 202 -8.54 9.83 -8.66
N CYS A 203 -9.45 8.96 -8.25
CA CYS A 203 -9.09 7.63 -7.73
C CYS A 203 -8.49 6.68 -8.78
N GLN A 204 -8.70 6.92 -10.08
CA GLN A 204 -8.15 6.13 -11.18
C GLN A 204 -6.89 6.77 -11.78
N VAL A 205 -6.52 7.98 -11.35
CA VAL A 205 -5.32 8.67 -11.82
C VAL A 205 -4.14 8.29 -10.93
N THR A 206 -3.33 7.36 -11.42
CA THR A 206 -2.08 6.96 -10.78
C THR A 206 -0.95 7.92 -11.15
N MET A 207 -0.21 8.39 -10.14
CA MET A 207 0.92 9.27 -10.33
C MET A 207 2.07 8.56 -11.04
N THR A 208 2.60 9.21 -12.06
CA THR A 208 3.83 8.82 -12.75
C THR A 208 4.77 10.01 -12.79
N ARG A 209 6.06 9.77 -13.04
CA ARG A 209 7.07 10.84 -13.12
C ARG A 209 6.75 11.92 -14.16
N ASP A 210 6.06 11.53 -15.22
CA ASP A 210 5.71 12.43 -16.33
C ASP A 210 4.59 13.42 -15.97
N LEU A 211 3.91 13.19 -14.84
CA LEU A 211 2.84 14.01 -14.29
C LEU A 211 3.32 14.97 -13.19
N ASP A 212 4.63 15.03 -12.92
CA ASP A 212 5.18 16.01 -11.99
C ASP A 212 4.91 17.45 -12.48
N GLY A 213 4.37 18.29 -11.59
CA GLY A 213 3.96 19.65 -11.90
C GLY A 213 2.57 19.76 -12.54
N MET A 214 1.77 18.68 -12.59
CA MET A 214 0.43 18.77 -13.17
C MET A 214 -0.46 19.75 -12.43
N THR A 215 -1.42 20.34 -13.14
CA THR A 215 -2.46 21.17 -12.55
C THR A 215 -3.80 20.44 -12.57
N VAL A 216 -4.42 20.37 -11.40
CA VAL A 216 -5.75 19.79 -11.22
C VAL A 216 -6.71 20.86 -10.74
N THR A 217 -7.88 20.92 -11.37
CA THR A 217 -8.94 21.84 -10.98
C THR A 217 -10.08 21.07 -10.32
N ILE A 218 -10.50 21.54 -9.15
CA ILE A 218 -11.64 21.00 -8.42
C ILE A 218 -12.93 21.66 -8.95
N PRO A 219 -13.93 20.87 -9.41
CA PRO A 219 -15.22 21.39 -9.86
C PRO A 219 -15.98 22.06 -8.71
N SER A 220 -16.97 22.91 -9.00
CA SER A 220 -17.69 23.65 -7.94
C SER A 220 -18.66 22.84 -7.11
N GLY A 221 -18.90 21.59 -7.47
CA GLY A 221 -19.83 20.72 -6.76
C GLY A 221 -19.41 19.27 -6.87
N VAL A 222 -19.90 18.48 -5.93
CA VAL A 222 -19.69 17.04 -5.87
C VAL A 222 -21.07 16.39 -5.91
N ASN A 223 -21.29 15.43 -6.81
CA ASN A 223 -22.55 14.70 -6.85
C ASN A 223 -22.45 13.47 -5.93
N ASN A 224 -22.87 13.62 -4.69
CA ASN A 224 -23.11 12.49 -3.80
C ASN A 224 -24.60 12.13 -3.87
N MET A 225 -24.93 10.85 -4.11
CA MET A 225 -26.32 10.36 -4.14
C MET A 225 -27.02 10.40 -2.76
N TRP A 226 -26.47 11.18 -1.82
CA TRP A 226 -26.88 11.34 -0.43
C TRP A 226 -27.04 12.83 -0.03
N GLY A 227 -27.08 13.75 -1.00
CA GLY A 227 -27.31 15.18 -0.81
C GLY A 227 -28.67 15.64 -1.33
#